data_AF-A0A261TFE8-F1
#
_entry.id   AF-A0A261TFE8-F1
#
_cell.length_a   1.000
_cell.length_b   1.000
_cell.length_c   1.000
_cell.angle_alpha   90.00
_cell.angle_beta   90.00
_cell.angle_gamma   90.00
#
_symmetry.space_group_name_H-M   'P 1'
#
loop_
_entity.id
_entity.type
_entity.pdbx_description
1 polymer ?
#
loop_
_entity_poly.entity_id
_entity_poly.type
_entity_poly.pdbx_seq_one_letter_code
_entity_poly.pdbx_strand_id
1 'polypeptide(L)'
;MGAPYRGSSAEAVFFVMSDIPTSDAVRHRIAALLEAEFGISAAALLADTAFTEIDSKFDSLALLEVQFLLEAEYKIEFPTMQPGDVLPVNVSELAAIVLERMQAHG
;
A
#
# COMPACT_ATOMS: atom_id res chain seq x y z
N MET A 1 28.27 38.05 0.58
CA MET A 1 26.97 37.90 1.27
C MET A 1 26.27 36.70 0.65
N GLY A 2 26.31 35.57 1.34
CA GLY A 2 25.84 34.28 0.83
C GLY A 2 24.36 34.06 1.13
N ALA A 3 23.64 33.49 0.16
CA ALA A 3 22.27 33.04 0.33
C ALA A 3 22.22 31.81 1.26
N PRO A 4 21.28 31.73 2.22
CA PRO A 4 20.95 30.46 2.82
C PRO A 4 19.88 29.76 1.97
N TYR A 5 20.28 28.64 1.37
CA TYR A 5 19.42 27.58 0.87
C TYR A 5 18.37 27.23 1.94
N ARG A 6 17.09 27.52 1.67
CA ARG A 6 16.00 26.98 2.48
C ARG A 6 15.73 25.56 1.97
N GLY A 7 16.29 24.62 2.71
CA GLY A 7 16.35 23.20 2.37
C GLY A 7 15.00 22.59 2.02
N SER A 8 15.03 21.80 0.95
CA SER A 8 14.25 20.57 0.85
C SER A 8 14.52 19.72 2.08
N SER A 9 13.54 19.66 2.99
CA SER A 9 13.43 18.59 3.98
C SER A 9 12.05 17.98 3.82
N ALA A 10 11.86 17.26 2.72
CA ALA A 10 10.89 16.17 2.67
C ALA A 10 11.51 14.95 3.37
N GLU A 11 11.91 15.13 4.63
CA GLU A 11 12.30 14.04 5.52
C GLU A 11 11.06 13.68 6.35
N ALA A 12 10.16 12.94 5.73
CA ALA A 12 9.26 12.07 6.46
C ALA A 12 9.78 10.63 6.32
N VAL A 13 11.04 10.43 6.73
CA VAL A 13 11.57 9.09 7.01
C VAL A 13 11.14 8.76 8.44
N PHE A 14 9.86 8.42 8.59
CA PHE A 14 9.32 7.84 9.82
C PHE A 14 8.91 6.41 9.51
N PHE A 15 9.74 5.43 9.87
CA PHE A 15 9.37 4.56 11.00
C PHE A 15 10.54 3.68 11.46
N VAL A 16 10.69 3.64 12.77
CA VAL A 16 11.67 2.89 13.56
C VAL A 16 11.07 1.53 13.95
N MET A 17 11.93 0.51 13.98
CA MET A 17 11.95 -0.72 14.78
C MET A 17 10.65 -1.16 15.54
N SER A 18 10.18 -2.37 15.20
CA SER A 18 9.58 -3.36 16.13
C SER A 18 8.15 -3.20 16.67
N ASP A 19 7.22 -2.58 15.94
CA ASP A 19 5.78 -2.70 16.22
C ASP A 19 5.05 -3.06 14.92
N ILE A 20 4.20 -4.10 14.93
CA ILE A 20 3.37 -4.43 13.77
C ILE A 20 2.47 -3.20 13.54
N PRO A 21 2.55 -2.51 12.39
CA PRO A 21 1.78 -1.30 12.15
C PRO A 21 0.29 -1.60 12.32
N THR A 22 -0.48 -0.65 12.86
CA THR A 22 -1.94 -0.82 12.96
C THR A 22 -2.56 -0.90 11.58
N SER A 23 -3.74 -1.54 11.47
CA SER A 23 -4.48 -1.65 10.20
C SER A 23 -4.68 -0.30 9.50
N ASP A 24 -4.95 0.75 10.29
CA ASP A 24 -5.09 2.12 9.78
C ASP A 24 -3.80 2.65 9.15
N ALA A 25 -2.65 2.46 9.81
CA ALA A 25 -1.34 2.86 9.28
C ALA A 25 -0.99 2.13 7.98
N VAL A 26 -1.27 0.82 7.90
CA VAL A 26 -1.07 0.03 6.68
C VAL A 26 -1.97 0.52 5.55
N ARG A 27 -3.26 0.77 5.82
CA ARG A 27 -4.20 1.31 4.83
C ARG A 27 -3.75 2.66 4.30
N HIS A 28 -3.35 3.58 5.17
CA HIS A 28 -2.80 4.88 4.78
C HIS A 28 -1.53 4.76 3.94
N ARG A 29 -0.65 3.80 4.27
CA ARG A 29 0.57 3.56 3.51
C ARG A 29 0.30 2.96 2.14
N ILE A 30 -0.60 1.97 2.05
CA ILE A 30 -1.06 1.39 0.78
C ILE A 30 -1.70 2.49 -0.08
N ALA A 31 -2.59 3.31 0.49
CA ALA A 31 -3.24 4.38 -0.25
C ALA A 31 -2.24 5.40 -0.81
N ALA A 32 -1.22 5.78 -0.03
CA ALA A 32 -0.16 6.68 -0.50
C ALA A 32 0.71 6.05 -1.61
N LEU A 33 1.01 4.75 -1.52
CA LEU A 33 1.74 4.02 -2.57
C LEU A 33 0.93 3.96 -3.88
N LEU A 34 -0.35 3.65 -3.78
CA LEU A 34 -1.25 3.59 -4.94
C LEU A 34 -1.44 4.98 -5.57
N GLU A 35 -1.51 6.04 -4.77
CA GLU A 35 -1.56 7.40 -5.27
C GLU A 35 -0.27 7.79 -6.01
N ALA A 36 0.89 7.40 -5.49
CA ALA A 36 2.18 7.71 -6.10
C ALA A 36 2.43 6.92 -7.40
N GLU A 37 2.17 5.62 -7.41
CA GLU A 37 2.50 4.73 -8.53
C GLU A 37 1.41 4.69 -9.59
N PHE A 38 0.13 4.68 -9.18
CA PHE A 38 -1.01 4.55 -10.08
C PHE A 38 -1.79 5.85 -10.28
N GLY A 39 -1.51 6.90 -9.51
CA GLY A 39 -2.24 8.18 -9.59
C GLY A 39 -3.67 8.12 -9.04
N ILE A 40 -3.98 7.10 -8.23
CA ILE A 40 -5.32 6.88 -7.66
C ILE A 40 -5.49 7.72 -6.40
N SER A 41 -6.60 8.42 -6.26
CA SER A 41 -6.87 9.25 -5.08
C SER A 41 -6.82 8.42 -3.78
N ALA A 42 -5.87 8.75 -2.89
CA ALA A 42 -5.75 8.10 -1.59
C ALA A 42 -7.04 8.22 -0.76
N ALA A 43 -7.78 9.32 -0.93
CA ALA A 43 -9.06 9.52 -0.26
C ALA A 43 -10.13 8.52 -0.71
N ALA A 44 -10.18 8.16 -2.00
CA ALA A 44 -11.13 7.17 -2.52
C ALA A 44 -10.79 5.75 -2.03
N LEU A 45 -9.49 5.46 -1.97
CA LEU A 45 -8.93 4.21 -1.46
C LEU A 45 -9.21 4.01 0.04
N LEU A 46 -9.05 5.07 0.84
CA LEU A 46 -9.35 5.05 2.27
C LEU A 46 -10.86 5.00 2.58
N ALA A 47 -11.70 5.43 1.64
CA ALA A 47 -13.15 5.31 1.75
C ALA A 47 -13.66 3.86 1.61
N ASP A 48 -12.76 2.87 1.45
CA ASP A 48 -13.08 1.46 1.27
C ASP A 48 -13.86 1.14 -0.02
N THR A 49 -13.74 2.03 -0.99
CA THR A 49 -14.32 1.85 -2.32
C THR A 49 -13.63 0.70 -3.04
N ALA A 50 -14.37 -0.12 -3.78
CA ALA A 50 -13.78 -1.20 -4.54
C ALA A 50 -12.85 -0.65 -5.63
N PHE A 51 -11.70 -1.28 -5.87
CA PHE A 51 -10.72 -0.78 -6.84
C PHE A 51 -11.29 -0.62 -8.25
N THR A 52 -12.17 -1.55 -8.65
CA THR A 52 -12.89 -1.54 -9.93
C THR A 52 -13.87 -0.37 -10.06
N GLU A 53 -14.35 0.17 -8.93
CA GLU A 53 -15.21 1.36 -8.89
C GLU A 53 -14.40 2.67 -8.86
N ILE A 54 -13.18 2.63 -8.30
CA ILE A 54 -12.29 3.81 -8.25
C ILE A 54 -11.71 4.09 -9.64
N ASP A 55 -11.17 3.06 -10.31
CA ASP A 55 -10.64 3.21 -11.65
C ASP A 55 -10.94 1.96 -12.48
N SER A 56 -11.59 2.16 -13.63
CA SER A 56 -11.96 1.05 -14.52
C SER A 56 -10.77 0.39 -15.22
N LYS A 57 -9.56 0.95 -15.10
CA LYS A 57 -8.31 0.34 -15.58
C LYS A 57 -7.60 -0.45 -14.48
N PHE A 58 -8.17 -0.49 -13.28
CA PHE A 58 -7.63 -1.30 -12.19
C PHE A 58 -7.98 -2.77 -12.40
N ASP A 59 -7.27 -3.37 -13.35
CA ASP A 59 -7.38 -4.77 -13.73
C ASP A 59 -6.53 -5.69 -12.83
N SER A 60 -6.69 -6.99 -13.01
CA SER A 60 -5.92 -8.02 -12.30
C SER A 60 -4.40 -7.83 -12.39
N LEU A 61 -3.91 -7.19 -13.46
CA LEU A 61 -2.49 -6.86 -13.62
C LEU A 61 -2.04 -5.77 -12.63
N ALA A 62 -2.82 -4.70 -12.48
CA ALA A 62 -2.53 -3.63 -11.52
C ALA A 62 -2.51 -4.18 -10.09
N LEU A 63 -3.46 -5.06 -9.74
CA LEU A 63 -3.48 -5.76 -8.45
C LEU A 63 -2.22 -6.57 -8.18
N LEU A 64 -1.65 -7.17 -9.22
CA LEU A 64 -0.44 -8.00 -9.12
C LEU A 64 0.81 -7.13 -8.95
N GLU A 65 0.88 -5.99 -9.63
CA GLU A 65 1.91 -4.97 -9.41
C GLU A 65 1.86 -4.40 -7.98
N VAL A 66 0.66 -4.14 -7.47
CA VAL A 66 0.45 -3.68 -6.09
C VAL A 66 0.95 -4.72 -5.08
N GLN A 67 0.68 -6.01 -5.31
CA GLN A 67 1.22 -7.06 -4.46
C GLN A 67 2.74 -7.05 -4.45
N PHE A 68 3.40 -7.02 -5.62
CA PHE A 68 4.86 -6.98 -5.67
C PHE A 68 5.44 -5.75 -4.97
N LEU A 69 4.79 -4.59 -5.07
CA LEU A 69 5.19 -3.38 -4.34
C LEU A 69 5.09 -3.58 -2.83
N LEU A 70 4.01 -4.19 -2.35
CA LEU A 70 3.81 -4.46 -0.92
C LEU A 70 4.74 -5.56 -0.40
N GLU A 71 5.02 -6.59 -1.19
CA GLU A 71 6.03 -7.61 -0.88
C GLU A 71 7.41 -6.96 -0.69
N ALA A 72 7.79 -6.06 -1.60
CA ALA A 72 9.07 -5.36 -1.53
C ALA A 72 9.15 -4.38 -0.33
N GLU A 73 8.09 -3.61 -0.07
CA GLU A 73 8.03 -2.62 1.02
C GLU A 73 8.02 -3.30 2.41
N TYR A 74 7.16 -4.32 2.59
CA TYR A 74 6.97 -4.98 3.89
C TYR A 74 7.81 -6.24 4.07
N LYS A 75 8.57 -6.66 3.06
CA LYS A 75 9.37 -7.90 3.05
C LYS A 75 8.55 -9.15 3.38
N ILE A 76 7.32 -9.18 2.89
CA ILE A 76 6.40 -10.32 3.00
C ILE A 76 6.30 -11.04 1.65
N GLU A 77 5.80 -12.27 1.66
CA GLU A 77 5.42 -12.99 0.44
C GLU A 77 3.90 -13.11 0.39
N PHE A 78 3.31 -12.67 -0.73
CA PHE A 78 1.91 -12.92 -1.02
C PHE A 78 1.76 -14.35 -1.58
N PRO A 79 0.62 -15.02 -1.31
CA PRO A 79 0.37 -16.31 -1.92
C PRO A 79 0.29 -16.11 -3.44
N THR A 80 0.90 -17.01 -4.20
CA THR A 80 0.76 -17.01 -5.66
C THR A 80 -0.72 -17.13 -5.99
N MET A 81 -1.34 -16.04 -6.48
CA MET A 81 -2.76 -16.02 -6.77
C MET A 81 -3.10 -17.11 -7.79
N GLN A 82 -3.86 -18.10 -7.36
CA GLN A 82 -4.37 -19.12 -8.27
C GLN A 82 -5.60 -18.57 -8.98
N PRO A 83 -5.89 -18.98 -10.24
CA PRO A 83 -7.14 -18.63 -10.89
C PRO A 83 -8.31 -19.19 -10.06
N GLY A 84 -9.01 -18.31 -9.35
CA GLY A 84 -10.08 -18.66 -8.39
C GLY A 84 -9.86 -18.15 -6.97
N ASP A 85 -8.67 -17.62 -6.65
CA ASP A 85 -8.44 -16.88 -5.41
C ASP A 85 -9.30 -15.62 -5.35
N VAL A 86 -9.80 -15.31 -4.16
CA VAL A 86 -10.55 -14.09 -3.91
C VAL A 86 -9.56 -12.93 -3.97
N LEU A 87 -9.54 -12.23 -5.11
CA LEU A 87 -8.74 -11.01 -5.25
C LEU A 87 -9.26 -9.98 -4.24
N PRO A 88 -8.36 -9.30 -3.50
CA PRO A 88 -8.77 -8.24 -2.60
C PRO A 88 -9.45 -7.14 -3.41
N VAL A 89 -10.69 -6.84 -3.06
CA VAL A 89 -11.52 -5.87 -3.82
C VAL A 89 -11.32 -4.43 -3.34
N ASN A 90 -10.79 -4.23 -2.13
CA ASN A 90 -10.55 -2.91 -1.55
C ASN A 90 -9.26 -2.86 -0.71
N VAL A 91 -8.91 -1.65 -0.26
CA VAL A 91 -7.69 -1.41 0.54
C VAL A 91 -7.75 -2.04 1.92
N SER A 92 -8.92 -2.18 2.54
CA SER A 92 -9.03 -2.83 3.84
C SER A 92 -8.70 -4.31 3.77
N GLU A 93 -9.17 -5.02 2.73
CA GLU A 93 -8.82 -6.42 2.51
C GLU A 93 -7.33 -6.59 2.22
N LEU A 94 -6.77 -5.74 1.37
CA LEU A 94 -5.32 -5.74 1.11
C LEU A 94 -4.51 -5.50 2.40
N ALA A 95 -4.91 -4.51 3.21
CA ALA A 95 -4.25 -4.22 4.48
C ALA A 95 -4.37 -5.39 5.48
N ALA A 96 -5.53 -6.06 5.53
CA ALA A 96 -5.72 -7.22 6.38
C ALA A 96 -4.79 -8.38 5.98
N ILE A 97 -4.64 -8.65 4.68
CA ILE A 97 -3.71 -9.66 4.17
C ILE A 97 -2.27 -9.29 4.54
N VAL A 98 -1.85 -8.04 4.30
CA VAL A 98 -0.50 -7.57 4.66
C VAL A 98 -0.24 -7.79 6.15
N LEU A 99 -1.17 -7.40 7.02
CA LEU A 99 -1.04 -7.58 8.46
C LEU A 99 -0.94 -9.05 8.88
N GLU A 100 -1.81 -9.90 8.31
CA GLU A 100 -1.77 -11.34 8.57
C GLU A 100 -0.41 -11.93 8.18
N ARG A 101 0.15 -11.51 7.04
CA ARG A 101 1.47 -11.96 6.57
C ARG A 101 2.61 -11.43 7.43
N MET A 102 2.55 -10.16 7.84
CA MET A 102 3.53 -9.59 8.76
C MET A 102 3.52 -10.31 10.12
N GLN A 103 2.35 -10.75 10.59
CA GLN A 103 2.22 -11.55 11.82
C GLN A 103 2.68 -12.99 11.65
N ALA A 104 2.45 -13.60 10.48
CA ALA A 104 2.86 -14.97 10.19
C ALA A 104 4.38 -15.11 9.97
N HIS A 105 5.05 -14.04 9.52
CA HIS A 105 6.51 -13.98 9.33
C HIS A 105 7.28 -13.31 10.49
N GLY A 106 6.60 -12.99 11.59
CA GLY A 106 7.18 -12.39 12.81
C GLY A 106 7.67 -13.40 13.83
#